data_AF-A0A9E7GFZ5-F1
#
_entry.id   AF-A0A9E7GFZ5-F1
#
_cell.length_a   1.000
_cell.length_b   1.000
_cell.length_c   1.000
_cell.angle_alpha   90.00
_cell.angle_beta   90.00
_cell.angle_gamma   90.00
#
_symmetry.space_group_name_H-M   'P 1'
#
loop_
_entity.id
_entity.type
_entity.pdbx_description
1 polymer ?
#
loop_
_entity_poly.entity_id
_entity_poly.type
_entity_poly.pdbx_seq_one_letter_code
_entity_poly.pdbx_strand_id
1 'polypeptide(L)'
;MEVGPISSAPRTVEEIFKDYSSRRAGIVRALTHDVDEFYAQCDPEKENLCLYGHPNDSWEVNLPAEEVPPELPEPALGINFARDGMNRRDWLSLIAVHSDSWLLSVAFYLGARLNRNERYGFDSNQRVTLFCCLSRKYEQEV
;
A
#
# COMPACT_ATOMS: atom_id res chain seq x y z
N MET A 1 33.96 -5.70 0.86
CA MET A 1 32.65 -5.22 1.31
C MET A 1 31.69 -6.38 1.13
N GLU A 2 31.21 -6.96 2.22
CA GLU A 2 30.17 -7.98 2.13
C GLU A 2 28.89 -7.30 1.65
N VAL A 3 28.38 -7.75 0.51
CA VAL A 3 27.07 -7.35 0.02
C VAL A 3 26.09 -8.03 0.96
N GLY A 4 25.47 -7.25 1.85
CA GLY A 4 24.37 -7.75 2.70
C GLY A 4 23.29 -8.39 1.81
N PRO A 5 22.48 -9.31 2.35
CA PRO A 5 21.48 -10.01 1.54
C PRO A 5 20.56 -8.96 0.92
N ILE A 6 20.59 -8.87 -0.41
CA ILE A 6 19.58 -8.15 -1.17
C ILE A 6 18.26 -8.79 -0.77
N SER A 7 17.43 -8.07 -0.02
CA SER A 7 16.09 -8.54 0.31
C SER A 7 15.39 -8.80 -1.02
N SER A 8 15.29 -10.06 -1.41
CA SER A 8 14.69 -10.42 -2.68
C SER A 8 13.22 -10.01 -2.65
N ALA A 9 12.76 -9.30 -3.69
CA ALA A 9 11.34 -8.96 -3.83
C ALA A 9 10.45 -10.19 -3.59
N PRO A 10 9.32 -10.06 -2.89
CA PRO A 10 8.38 -11.15 -2.62
C PRO A 10 8.02 -11.94 -3.88
N ARG A 11 8.05 -13.27 -3.84
CA ARG A 11 7.81 -14.12 -5.03
C ARG A 11 6.69 -15.13 -4.87
N THR A 12 6.30 -15.49 -3.64
CA THR A 12 5.16 -16.39 -3.38
C THR A 12 3.89 -15.64 -2.98
N VAL A 13 2.74 -16.31 -3.05
CA VAL A 13 1.44 -15.75 -2.61
C VAL A 13 1.52 -15.28 -1.15
N GLU A 14 2.14 -16.08 -0.29
CA GLU A 14 2.27 -15.80 1.15
C GLU A 14 3.21 -14.61 1.41
N GLU A 15 4.34 -14.54 0.71
CA GLU A 15 5.28 -13.42 0.84
C GLU A 15 4.66 -12.11 0.36
N ILE A 16 3.96 -12.14 -0.78
CA ILE A 16 3.26 -10.96 -1.33
C ILE A 16 2.13 -10.54 -0.39
N PHE A 17 1.37 -11.50 0.15
CA PHE A 17 0.30 -11.17 1.10
C PHE A 17 0.84 -10.62 2.42
N LYS A 18 2.00 -11.10 2.88
CA LYS A 18 2.70 -10.55 4.03
C LYS A 18 3.13 -9.10 3.77
N ASP A 19 3.76 -8.83 2.63
CA ASP A 19 4.13 -7.47 2.20
C ASP A 19 2.91 -6.53 2.17
N TYR A 20 1.83 -6.94 1.50
CA TYR A 20 0.56 -6.21 1.48
C TYR A 20 0.04 -5.94 2.90
N SER A 21 0.01 -6.95 3.75
CA SER A 21 -0.52 -6.85 5.11
C SER A 21 0.27 -5.86 5.95
N SER A 22 1.59 -5.85 5.81
CA SER A 22 2.48 -4.94 6.52
C SER A 22 2.34 -3.50 6.06
N ARG A 23 2.37 -3.26 4.74
CA ARG A 23 2.14 -1.92 4.18
C ARG A 23 0.79 -1.38 4.59
N ARG A 24 -0.26 -2.22 4.52
CA ARG A 24 -1.61 -1.87 4.98
C ARG A 24 -1.64 -1.51 6.46
N ALA A 25 -0.92 -2.24 7.32
CA ALA A 25 -0.85 -1.91 8.75
C ALA A 25 -0.25 -0.52 8.98
N GLY A 26 0.78 -0.14 8.22
CA GLY A 26 1.34 1.21 8.22
C GLY A 26 0.31 2.27 7.83
N ILE A 27 -0.37 2.08 6.69
CA ILE A 27 -1.42 3.00 6.21
C ILE A 27 -2.57 3.13 7.22
N VAL A 28 -3.07 2.02 7.76
CA VAL A 28 -4.13 2.04 8.77
C VAL A 28 -3.69 2.83 9.98
N ARG A 29 -2.45 2.65 10.45
CA ARG A 29 -1.90 3.42 11.58
C ARG A 29 -1.89 4.92 11.27
N ALA A 30 -1.40 5.32 10.09
CA ALA A 30 -1.39 6.72 9.63
C ALA A 30 -2.79 7.34 9.64
N LEU A 31 -3.81 6.60 9.19
CA LEU A 31 -5.17 7.10 9.06
C LEU A 31 -6.01 6.99 10.35
N THR A 32 -5.47 6.37 11.41
CA THR A 32 -6.21 6.14 12.67
C THR A 32 -5.45 6.64 13.89
N HIS A 33 -4.37 5.95 14.28
CA HIS A 33 -3.65 6.21 15.53
C HIS A 33 -2.76 7.44 15.41
N ASP A 34 -2.11 7.61 14.25
CA ASP A 34 -1.15 8.68 14.00
C ASP A 34 -1.78 9.80 13.14
N VAL A 35 -3.12 9.88 13.11
CA VAL A 35 -3.87 10.73 12.18
C VAL A 35 -3.55 12.22 12.31
N ASP A 36 -3.21 12.68 13.51
CA ASP A 36 -2.81 14.08 13.74
C ASP A 36 -1.39 14.37 13.24
N GLU A 37 -0.47 13.42 13.39
CA GLU A 37 0.88 13.52 12.85
C GLU A 37 0.82 13.51 11.31
N PHE A 38 0.08 12.55 10.74
CA PHE A 38 -0.13 12.45 9.31
C PHE A 38 -0.75 13.73 8.72
N TYR A 39 -1.78 14.28 9.37
CA TYR A 39 -2.42 15.52 8.94
C TYR A 39 -1.46 16.72 8.97
N ALA A 40 -0.61 16.81 10.01
CA ALA A 40 0.39 17.87 10.14
C ALA A 40 1.50 17.78 9.08
N GLN A 41 1.90 16.57 8.69
CA GLN A 41 2.92 16.36 7.65
C GLN A 41 2.41 16.75 6.24
N CYS A 42 1.10 16.57 5.98
CA CYS A 42 0.42 16.89 4.71
C CYS A 42 0.18 18.39 4.50
N ASP A 43 1.22 19.21 4.53
CA ASP A 43 1.14 20.67 4.34
C ASP A 43 0.78 21.03 2.86
N PRO A 44 -0.32 21.73 2.60
CA PRO A 44 -0.73 22.16 1.26
C PRO A 44 0.25 23.11 0.58
N GLU A 45 1.11 23.81 1.34
CA GLU A 45 2.12 24.72 0.79
C GLU A 45 3.39 23.99 0.32
N LYS A 46 3.51 22.69 0.60
CA LYS A 46 4.58 21.85 0.07
C LYS A 46 4.24 21.36 -1.34
N GLU A 47 5.27 20.88 -2.03
CA GLU A 47 5.12 20.12 -3.27
C GLU A 47 4.18 18.91 -3.11
N ASN A 48 3.79 18.29 -4.22
CA ASN A 48 2.79 17.24 -4.23
C ASN A 48 3.28 16.01 -3.45
N LEU A 49 2.67 15.74 -2.29
CA LEU A 49 3.03 14.63 -1.41
C LEU A 49 2.24 13.36 -1.73
N CYS A 50 2.82 12.23 -1.38
CA CYS A 50 2.24 10.89 -1.40
C CYS A 50 2.23 10.28 0.02
N LEU A 51 1.33 9.34 0.28
CA LEU A 51 1.38 8.49 1.47
C LEU A 51 1.89 7.10 1.08
N TYR A 52 2.97 6.66 1.71
CA TYR A 52 3.59 5.35 1.52
C TYR A 52 3.37 4.46 2.74
N GLY A 53 3.08 3.18 2.47
CA GLY A 53 3.14 2.09 3.44
C GLY A 53 4.32 1.18 3.14
N HIS A 54 5.06 0.80 4.19
CA HIS A 54 6.31 0.04 4.06
C HIS A 54 6.17 -1.41 4.58
N PRO A 55 6.98 -2.37 4.11
CA PRO A 55 6.90 -3.78 4.51
C PRO A 55 7.27 -4.07 5.97
N ASN A 56 7.74 -3.07 6.71
CA ASN A 56 8.11 -3.10 8.13
C ASN A 56 7.00 -2.51 9.03
N ASP A 57 5.77 -2.42 8.53
CA ASP A 57 4.61 -1.83 9.19
C ASP A 57 4.74 -0.33 9.48
N SER A 58 5.68 0.40 8.85
CA SER A 58 5.77 1.85 8.95
C SER A 58 5.02 2.55 7.82
N TRP A 59 4.77 3.84 7.99
CA TRP A 59 4.22 4.73 6.97
C TRP A 59 5.11 5.95 6.81
N GLU A 60 4.99 6.63 5.68
CA GLU A 60 5.79 7.82 5.36
C GLU A 60 5.00 8.76 4.45
N VAL A 61 5.12 10.08 4.68
CA VAL A 61 4.67 11.11 3.75
C VAL A 61 5.90 11.71 3.07
N ASN A 62 6.01 11.53 1.76
CA ASN A 62 7.17 11.99 1.00
C ASN A 62 6.78 12.38 -0.44
N LEU A 63 7.71 13.01 -1.15
CA LEU A 63 7.62 13.26 -2.58
C LEU A 63 7.61 11.95 -3.36
N PRO A 64 7.01 11.92 -4.57
CA PRO A 64 7.09 10.77 -5.46
C PRO A 64 8.54 10.40 -5.79
N ALA A 65 8.80 9.14 -6.14
CA ALA A 65 10.14 8.71 -6.52
C ALA A 65 10.67 9.52 -7.72
N GLU A 66 11.93 9.93 -7.64
CA GLU A 66 12.61 10.67 -8.72
C GLU A 66 13.02 9.75 -9.89
N GLU A 67 13.11 8.44 -9.66
CA GLU A 67 13.54 7.47 -10.68
C GLU A 67 12.48 7.26 -11.77
N VAL A 68 12.93 7.19 -13.03
CA VAL A 68 12.05 7.00 -14.20
C VAL A 68 12.54 5.79 -15.03
N PRO A 69 11.83 4.64 -15.03
CA PRO A 69 10.61 4.34 -14.27
C PRO A 69 10.89 3.91 -12.82
N PRO A 70 9.96 4.18 -11.87
CA PRO A 70 10.09 3.70 -10.51
C PRO A 70 9.97 2.17 -10.41
N GLU A 71 10.53 1.59 -9.35
CA GLU A 71 10.53 0.13 -9.14
C GLU A 71 9.13 -0.41 -8.82
N LEU A 72 8.32 0.33 -8.04
CA LEU A 72 6.96 -0.04 -7.66
C LEU A 72 5.96 0.96 -8.24
N PRO A 73 4.67 0.59 -8.38
CA PRO A 73 3.61 1.55 -8.67
C PRO A 73 3.60 2.70 -7.67
N GLU A 74 3.43 3.93 -8.15
CA GLU A 74 3.36 5.12 -7.29
C GLU A 74 1.98 5.28 -6.62
N PRO A 75 1.92 5.76 -5.37
CA PRO A 75 0.67 6.15 -4.71
C PRO A 75 0.02 7.38 -5.38
N ALA A 76 -1.15 7.76 -4.84
CA ALA A 76 -1.80 9.00 -5.27
C ALA A 76 -0.95 10.23 -4.91
N LEU A 77 -0.66 11.04 -5.93
CA LEU A 77 0.13 12.26 -5.82
C LEU A 77 -0.74 13.45 -5.43
N GLY A 78 -0.23 14.32 -4.57
CA GLY A 78 -0.87 15.59 -4.19
C GLY A 78 -1.97 15.44 -3.15
N ILE A 79 -1.87 14.44 -2.26
CA ILE A 79 -2.88 14.23 -1.21
C ILE A 79 -3.02 15.44 -0.26
N ASN A 80 -1.98 16.26 -0.14
CA ASN A 80 -1.96 17.47 0.67
C ASN A 80 -2.82 18.60 0.10
N PHE A 81 -3.08 18.65 -1.21
CA PHE A 81 -3.80 19.77 -1.85
C PHE A 81 -5.27 19.85 -1.39
N ALA A 82 -5.92 18.71 -1.25
CA ALA A 82 -7.33 18.66 -0.89
C ALA A 82 -7.57 18.78 0.63
N ARG A 83 -6.51 18.81 1.46
CA ARG A 83 -6.61 18.70 2.92
C ARG A 83 -7.48 19.78 3.56
N ASP A 84 -7.29 21.03 3.13
CA ASP A 84 -7.98 22.20 3.72
C ASP A 84 -9.24 22.58 2.92
N GLY A 85 -9.44 21.97 1.75
CA GLY A 85 -10.57 22.23 0.86
C GLY A 85 -11.81 21.36 1.14
N MET A 86 -11.75 20.42 2.07
CA MET A 86 -12.87 19.52 2.38
C MET A 86 -12.92 19.12 3.86
N ASN A 87 -14.01 18.45 4.26
CA ASN A 87 -14.12 17.93 5.62
C ASN A 87 -13.00 16.92 5.88
N ARG A 88 -12.36 17.00 7.05
CA ARG A 88 -11.25 16.11 7.43
C ARG A 88 -11.60 14.62 7.28
N ARG A 89 -12.83 14.21 7.60
CA ARG A 89 -13.28 12.83 7.44
C ARG A 89 -13.35 12.42 5.96
N ASP A 90 -13.82 13.32 5.11
CA ASP A 90 -13.94 13.06 3.67
C ASP A 90 -12.55 13.01 3.03
N TRP A 91 -11.63 13.87 3.46
CA TRP A 91 -10.23 13.84 3.05
C TRP A 91 -9.54 12.52 3.44
N LEU A 92 -9.71 12.07 4.68
CA LEU A 92 -9.19 10.77 5.14
C LEU A 92 -9.82 9.60 4.34
N SER A 93 -11.11 9.68 4.03
CA SER A 93 -11.80 8.66 3.23
C SER A 93 -11.27 8.63 1.79
N LEU A 94 -11.01 9.79 1.19
CA LEU A 94 -10.39 9.90 -0.13
C LEU A 94 -9.01 9.23 -0.14
N ILE A 95 -8.18 9.52 0.85
CA ILE A 95 -6.84 8.93 0.97
C ILE A 95 -6.92 7.42 1.20
N ALA A 96 -7.87 6.95 2.01
CA ALA A 96 -8.08 5.51 2.24
C ALA A 96 -8.37 4.77 0.92
N VAL A 97 -9.29 5.28 0.10
CA VAL A 97 -9.65 4.68 -1.21
C VAL A 97 -8.45 4.64 -2.16
N HIS A 98 -7.67 5.72 -2.22
CA HIS A 98 -6.46 5.77 -3.03
C HIS A 98 -5.39 4.80 -2.52
N SER A 99 -5.23 4.69 -1.21
CA SER A 99 -4.26 3.79 -0.57
C SER A 99 -4.62 2.32 -0.80
N ASP A 100 -5.90 1.97 -0.69
CA ASP A 100 -6.40 0.61 -1.01
C ASP A 100 -6.08 0.22 -2.45
N SER A 101 -6.35 1.14 -3.39
CA SER A 101 -6.06 0.93 -4.81
C SER A 101 -4.55 0.75 -5.06
N TRP A 102 -3.73 1.56 -4.40
CA TRP A 102 -2.27 1.46 -4.49
C TRP A 102 -1.73 0.13 -3.92
N LEU A 103 -2.21 -0.29 -2.74
CA LEU A 103 -1.81 -1.56 -2.12
C LEU A 103 -2.14 -2.77 -3.01
N LEU A 104 -3.31 -2.77 -3.65
CA LEU A 104 -3.66 -3.79 -4.65
C LEU A 104 -2.72 -3.75 -5.85
N SER A 105 -2.43 -2.55 -6.38
CA SER A 105 -1.49 -2.38 -7.50
C SER A 105 -0.11 -2.95 -7.17
N VAL A 106 0.44 -2.64 -5.99
CA VAL A 106 1.73 -3.16 -5.52
C VAL A 106 1.70 -4.69 -5.39
N ALA A 107 0.66 -5.24 -4.76
CA ALA A 107 0.54 -6.69 -4.59
C ALA A 107 0.52 -7.44 -5.92
N PHE A 108 -0.25 -6.96 -6.90
CA PHE A 108 -0.33 -7.59 -8.22
C PHE A 108 0.90 -7.32 -9.10
N TYR A 109 1.60 -6.20 -8.89
CA TYR A 109 2.90 -5.93 -9.52
C TYR A 109 3.95 -6.94 -9.08
N LEU A 110 4.09 -7.16 -7.77
CA LEU A 110 4.98 -8.20 -7.21
C LEU A 110 4.54 -9.60 -7.65
N GLY A 111 3.22 -9.82 -7.73
CA GLY A 111 2.61 -11.04 -8.25
C GLY A 111 2.66 -11.23 -9.77
N ALA A 112 3.35 -10.38 -10.53
CA ALA A 112 3.33 -10.44 -12.01
C ALA A 112 3.79 -11.80 -12.57
N ARG A 113 4.71 -12.48 -11.86
CA ARG A 113 5.25 -13.79 -12.25
C ARG A 113 4.39 -14.98 -11.78
N LEU A 114 3.39 -14.76 -10.94
CA LEU A 114 2.48 -15.81 -10.49
C LEU A 114 1.66 -16.32 -11.67
N ASN A 115 1.39 -17.62 -11.70
CA ASN A 115 0.50 -18.22 -12.68
C ASN A 115 -0.98 -17.86 -12.39
N ARG A 116 -1.88 -18.23 -13.31
CA ARG A 116 -3.32 -17.95 -13.18
C ARG A 116 -3.92 -18.51 -11.89
N ASN A 117 -3.50 -19.69 -11.47
CA ASN A 117 -4.07 -20.36 -10.29
C ASN A 117 -3.61 -19.68 -9.00
N GLU A 118 -2.35 -19.27 -8.92
CA GLU A 118 -1.81 -18.51 -7.78
C GLU A 118 -2.48 -17.14 -7.62
N ARG A 119 -2.84 -16.48 -8.74
CA ARG A 119 -3.56 -15.20 -8.71
C ARG A 119 -5.06 -15.33 -8.44
N TYR A 120 -5.75 -16.25 -9.12
CA TYR A 120 -7.22 -16.27 -9.24
C TYR A 120 -7.86 -17.67 -9.16
N GLY A 121 -7.09 -18.73 -8.90
CA GLY A 121 -7.59 -20.11 -8.96
C GLY A 121 -8.80 -20.35 -8.05
N PHE A 122 -9.86 -20.95 -8.60
CA PHE A 122 -10.96 -21.49 -7.82
C PHE A 122 -10.51 -22.84 -7.29
N ASP A 123 -10.26 -22.90 -6.00
CA ASP A 123 -9.48 -23.97 -5.46
C ASP A 123 -10.39 -25.05 -4.84
N SER A 124 -10.44 -26.19 -5.54
CA SER A 124 -11.04 -27.42 -5.05
C SER A 124 -10.13 -28.19 -4.07
N ASN A 125 -8.90 -27.71 -3.83
CA ASN A 125 -7.83 -28.39 -3.08
C ASN A 125 -7.27 -27.60 -1.87
N GLN A 126 -7.96 -26.56 -1.38
CA GLN A 126 -7.54 -25.64 -0.29
C GLN A 126 -6.23 -24.82 -0.49
N ARG A 127 -5.69 -24.71 -1.70
CA ARG A 127 -4.64 -23.73 -2.06
C ARG A 127 -5.14 -22.28 -1.97
N VAL A 128 -4.50 -21.51 -1.09
CA VAL A 128 -4.73 -20.08 -0.91
C VAL A 128 -4.20 -19.30 -2.12
N THR A 129 -5.03 -18.43 -2.70
CA THR A 129 -4.65 -17.55 -3.81
C THR A 129 -4.42 -16.12 -3.34
N LEU A 130 -3.68 -15.32 -4.12
CA LEU A 130 -3.46 -13.92 -3.80
C LEU A 130 -4.79 -13.16 -3.70
N PHE A 131 -5.72 -13.38 -4.65
CA PHE A 131 -7.05 -12.78 -4.58
C PHE A 131 -7.79 -13.17 -3.29
N CYS A 132 -7.82 -14.46 -2.93
CA CYS A 132 -8.48 -14.90 -1.69
C CYS A 132 -7.87 -14.27 -0.43
N CYS A 133 -6.55 -14.18 -0.37
CA CYS A 133 -5.83 -13.52 0.72
C CYS A 133 -6.25 -12.05 0.87
N LEU A 134 -6.27 -11.31 -0.23
CA LEU A 134 -6.61 -9.89 -0.23
C LEU A 134 -8.09 -9.66 0.10
N SER A 135 -9.00 -10.44 -0.48
CA SER A 135 -10.46 -10.29 -0.28
C SER A 135 -10.94 -10.69 1.11
N ARG A 136 -10.42 -11.77 1.70
CA ARG A 136 -10.88 -12.24 3.04
C ARG A 136 -10.60 -11.24 4.15
N LYS A 137 -9.56 -10.40 4.01
CA LYS A 137 -9.26 -9.36 4.99
C LYS A 137 -10.25 -8.20 4.91
N TYR A 138 -10.76 -7.85 3.71
CA TYR A 138 -11.83 -6.87 3.56
C TYR A 138 -13.12 -7.30 4.26
N GLU A 139 -13.46 -8.59 4.23
CA GLU A 139 -14.70 -9.10 4.86
C GLU A 139 -14.63 -9.17 6.39
N GLN A 140 -13.45 -9.27 7.00
CA GLN A 140 -13.30 -9.37 8.46
C GLN A 140 -13.18 -8.01 9.17
N GLU A 141 -12.98 -6.92 8.42
CA GLU A 141 -12.75 -5.58 8.96
C GLU A 141 -13.87 -4.57 8.66
N VAL A 142 -14.99 -5.03 8.07
CA VAL A 142 -16.23 -4.26 7.82
C VAL A 142 -17.32 -4.63 8.82
#